data_AF-A0A8S9L131-F1
#
_entry.id   AF-A0A8S9L131-F1
#
_cell.length_a   1.000
_cell.length_b   1.000
_cell.length_c   1.000
_cell.angle_alpha   90.00
_cell.angle_beta   90.00
_cell.angle_gamma   90.00
#
_symmetry.space_group_name_H-M   'P 1'
#
loop_
_entity.id
_entity.type
_entity.pdbx_description
1 polymer ?
#
loop_
_entity_poly.entity_id
_entity_poly.type
_entity_poly.pdbx_seq_one_letter_code
_entity_poly.pdbx_strand_id
1 'polypeptide(L)'
;MSLDFTQIFDSWPQPPQNLHSAVKPPPEPPFTGENASSYALLDSLQRDSKSEFVSCAKRVFLGQDPERERGEALKLLAACCGCDSVSCASSIFNGDIGSVPYINDAAEDTGLSPLHAAAEANAPRCVEMLIKRRARTDMRSKDGRALLPLELSLCSGRYCLIFF
;
A
#
# COMPACT_ATOMS: atom_id res chain seq x y z
N MET A 1 -2.60 13.78 -11.55
CA MET A 1 -3.36 13.31 -10.37
C MET A 1 -2.40 12.50 -9.54
N SER A 2 -2.24 12.82 -8.25
CA SER A 2 -1.46 12.01 -7.31
C SER A 2 -2.25 10.75 -6.95
N LEU A 3 -1.56 9.65 -6.65
CA LEU A 3 -2.19 8.48 -6.02
C LEU A 3 -2.96 8.91 -4.78
N ASP A 4 -4.28 8.73 -4.81
CA ASP A 4 -5.10 8.95 -3.64
C ASP A 4 -5.17 7.65 -2.85
N PHE A 5 -4.22 7.51 -1.93
CA PHE A 5 -4.11 6.32 -1.11
C PHE A 5 -5.38 6.07 -0.30
N THR A 6 -6.14 7.10 0.08
CA THR A 6 -7.37 6.95 0.85
C THR A 6 -8.41 6.09 0.12
N GLN A 7 -8.57 6.26 -1.19
CA GLN A 7 -9.47 5.46 -2.02
C GLN A 7 -9.00 4.00 -2.20
N ILE A 8 -7.68 3.79 -2.20
CA ILE A 8 -7.10 2.44 -2.23
C ILE A 8 -7.48 1.69 -0.95
N PHE A 9 -7.38 2.36 0.20
CA PHE A 9 -7.69 1.77 1.51
C PHE A 9 -9.19 1.54 1.73
N ASP A 10 -10.05 2.41 1.19
CA ASP A 10 -11.51 2.24 1.24
C ASP A 10 -12.01 0.99 0.49
N SER A 11 -11.20 0.52 -0.47
CA SER A 11 -11.50 -0.66 -1.29
C SER A 11 -11.21 -1.99 -0.59
N TRP A 12 -10.59 -1.98 0.60
CA TRP A 12 -10.19 -3.20 1.31
C TRP A 12 -11.29 -3.87 2.12
N PRO A 13 -11.23 -5.20 2.28
CA PRO A 13 -12.23 -5.95 3.04
C PRO A 13 -12.29 -5.47 4.49
N GLN A 14 -13.51 -5.16 4.92
CA GLN A 14 -13.77 -4.71 6.29
C GLN A 14 -13.62 -5.88 7.26
N PRO A 15 -13.04 -5.65 8.46
CA PRO A 15 -12.90 -6.72 9.45
C PRO A 15 -14.27 -7.27 9.85
N PRO A 16 -14.38 -8.57 10.19
CA PRO A 16 -15.61 -9.12 10.74
C PRO A 16 -15.97 -8.38 12.04
N GLN A 17 -17.17 -7.79 12.09
CA GLN A 17 -17.63 -6.86 13.15
C GLN A 17 -17.78 -7.45 14.56
N ASN A 18 -17.20 -8.62 14.88
CA ASN A 18 -17.42 -9.32 16.14
C ASN A 18 -16.20 -9.30 17.06
N LEU A 19 -15.86 -8.14 17.64
CA LEU A 19 -15.00 -8.09 18.83
C LEU A 19 -15.05 -6.75 19.57
N HIS A 20 -16.24 -6.33 20.01
CA HIS A 20 -16.35 -5.30 21.05
C HIS A 20 -17.43 -5.67 22.07
N SER A 21 -17.03 -6.38 23.13
CA SER A 21 -17.74 -6.29 24.41
C SER A 21 -17.04 -5.28 25.31
N ALA A 22 -17.80 -4.23 25.60
CA ALA A 22 -17.83 -3.43 26.82
C ALA A 22 -16.82 -2.28 27.04
N VAL A 23 -17.46 -1.14 27.34
CA VAL A 23 -17.06 0.05 28.13
C VAL A 23 -16.61 1.28 27.32
N LYS A 24 -17.44 2.32 27.42
CA LYS A 24 -17.31 3.70 26.85
C LYS A 24 -16.83 4.67 27.94
N PRO A 25 -16.05 5.73 27.61
CA PRO A 25 -16.54 7.12 27.72
C PRO A 25 -15.99 8.06 26.60
N PRO A 26 -16.24 9.40 26.57
CA PRO A 26 -17.44 10.13 26.12
C PRO A 26 -17.18 10.94 24.80
N PRO A 27 -17.99 11.96 24.42
CA PRO A 27 -18.53 12.10 23.06
C PRO A 27 -17.58 12.82 22.07
N GLU A 28 -16.93 12.04 21.22
CA GLU A 28 -16.44 12.52 19.93
C GLU A 28 -17.42 12.07 18.82
N PRO A 29 -17.55 12.81 17.70
CA PRO A 29 -18.57 12.56 16.67
C PRO A 29 -18.54 11.10 16.21
N PRO A 30 -19.66 10.56 15.67
CA PRO A 30 -19.84 9.12 15.50
C PRO A 30 -18.87 8.56 14.46
N PHE A 31 -17.66 8.19 14.90
CA PHE A 31 -16.72 7.38 14.17
C PHE A 31 -17.11 5.93 14.43
N THR A 32 -17.74 5.31 13.43
CA THR A 32 -17.95 3.87 13.42
C THR A 32 -16.58 3.18 13.48
N GLY A 33 -16.47 2.09 14.23
CA GLY A 33 -15.22 1.33 14.42
C GLY A 33 -14.61 0.75 13.13
N GLU A 34 -15.31 0.93 12.01
CA GLU A 34 -14.97 0.59 10.62
C GLU A 34 -13.74 1.36 10.13
N ASN A 35 -13.63 2.63 10.50
CA ASN A 35 -12.54 3.51 10.09
C ASN A 35 -11.26 3.30 10.92
N ALA A 36 -11.40 2.88 12.18
CA ALA A 36 -10.29 2.86 13.13
C ALA A 36 -9.15 1.90 12.72
N SER A 37 -9.47 0.78 12.06
CA SER A 37 -8.45 -0.20 11.65
C SER A 37 -7.71 0.24 10.38
N SER A 38 -8.41 0.86 9.43
CA SER A 38 -7.81 1.42 8.21
C SER A 38 -6.93 2.63 8.55
N TYR A 39 -7.41 3.52 9.43
CA TYR A 39 -6.60 4.62 9.97
C TYR A 39 -5.41 4.10 10.80
N ALA A 40 -5.57 3.07 11.62
CA ALA A 40 -4.43 2.50 12.37
C ALA A 40 -3.37 1.90 11.43
N LEU A 41 -3.78 1.29 10.32
CA LEU A 41 -2.85 0.77 9.32
C LEU A 41 -2.15 1.92 8.57
N LEU A 42 -2.86 2.97 8.18
CA LEU A 42 -2.29 4.22 7.64
C LEU A 42 -1.28 4.85 8.59
N ASP A 43 -1.64 4.99 9.87
CA ASP A 43 -0.81 5.57 10.91
C ASP A 43 0.46 4.73 11.15
N SER A 44 0.33 3.40 11.08
CA SER A 44 1.49 2.48 11.15
C SER A 44 2.43 2.60 9.96
N LEU A 45 1.91 2.87 8.75
CA LEU A 45 2.72 3.14 7.56
C LEU A 45 3.46 4.47 7.70
N GLN A 46 2.75 5.52 8.12
CA GLN A 46 3.34 6.85 8.32
C GLN A 46 4.43 6.85 9.40
N ARG A 47 4.31 5.98 10.40
CA ARG A 47 5.34 5.76 11.44
C ARG A 47 6.40 4.71 11.08
N ASP A 48 6.29 4.05 9.92
CA ASP A 48 7.11 2.90 9.50
C ASP A 48 7.23 1.81 10.59
N SER A 49 6.14 1.58 11.32
CA SER A 49 6.10 0.67 12.47
C SER A 49 5.78 -0.76 12.04
N LYS A 50 6.82 -1.59 11.87
CA LYS A 50 6.71 -3.00 11.44
C LYS A 50 5.72 -3.81 12.29
N SER A 51 5.78 -3.73 13.62
CA SER A 51 4.99 -4.59 14.51
C SER A 51 3.49 -4.28 14.47
N GLU A 52 3.14 -3.00 14.46
CA GLU A 52 1.75 -2.54 14.35
C GLU A 52 1.22 -2.84 12.96
N PHE A 53 2.02 -2.57 11.93
CA PHE A 53 1.66 -2.85 10.54
C PHE A 53 1.33 -4.32 10.30
N VAL A 54 2.20 -5.25 10.73
CA VAL A 54 1.95 -6.69 10.57
C VAL A 54 0.72 -7.13 11.37
N SER A 55 0.52 -6.60 12.57
CA SER A 55 -0.65 -6.93 13.40
C SER A 55 -1.95 -6.44 12.75
N CYS A 56 -1.97 -5.22 12.24
CA CYS A 56 -3.12 -4.65 11.54
C CYS A 56 -3.37 -5.36 10.20
N ALA A 57 -2.33 -5.56 9.38
CA ALA A 57 -2.44 -6.26 8.10
C ALA A 57 -2.99 -7.68 8.30
N LYS A 58 -2.44 -8.46 9.25
CA LYS A 58 -3.00 -9.78 9.58
C LYS A 58 -4.48 -9.69 9.93
N ARG A 59 -4.90 -8.76 10.78
CA ARG A 59 -6.31 -8.62 11.16
C ARG A 59 -7.24 -8.31 9.98
N VAL A 60 -6.75 -7.56 8.99
CA VAL A 60 -7.52 -7.18 7.79
C VAL A 60 -7.57 -8.33 6.77
N PHE A 61 -6.48 -9.09 6.62
CA PHE A 61 -6.35 -10.11 5.58
C PHE A 61 -6.53 -11.57 6.07
N LEU A 62 -6.59 -11.81 7.40
CA LEU A 62 -6.83 -13.13 8.00
C LEU A 62 -8.19 -13.69 7.55
N GLY A 63 -8.15 -14.82 6.84
CA GLY A 63 -9.34 -15.57 6.41
C GLY A 63 -9.76 -15.33 4.95
N GLN A 64 -8.95 -14.62 4.16
CA GLN A 64 -9.16 -14.49 2.72
C GLN A 64 -8.57 -15.67 1.93
N ASP A 65 -9.07 -15.87 0.70
CA ASP A 65 -8.48 -16.81 -0.25
C ASP A 65 -7.01 -16.42 -0.56
N PRO A 66 -6.10 -17.40 -0.75
CA PRO A 66 -4.66 -17.15 -0.93
C PRO A 66 -4.32 -16.30 -2.16
N GLU A 67 -5.13 -16.40 -3.22
CA GLU A 67 -5.04 -15.56 -4.42
C GLU A 67 -5.36 -14.09 -4.10
N ARG A 68 -6.37 -13.87 -3.26
CA ARG A 68 -6.82 -12.53 -2.86
C ARG A 68 -5.83 -11.90 -1.90
N GLU A 69 -5.35 -12.67 -0.92
CA GLU A 69 -4.29 -12.25 0.02
C GLU A 69 -3.04 -11.75 -0.72
N ARG A 70 -2.66 -12.42 -1.82
CA ARG A 70 -1.54 -12.02 -2.67
C ARG A 70 -1.78 -10.68 -3.38
N GLY A 71 -2.98 -10.46 -3.91
CA GLY A 71 -3.37 -9.19 -4.54
C GLY A 71 -3.35 -8.04 -3.52
N GLU A 72 -3.86 -8.29 -2.32
CA GLU A 72 -3.85 -7.30 -1.24
C GLU A 72 -2.44 -7.00 -0.71
N ALA A 73 -1.58 -8.01 -0.58
CA ALA A 73 -0.18 -7.82 -0.21
C ALA A 73 0.57 -6.96 -1.24
N LEU A 74 0.23 -7.05 -2.52
CA LEU A 74 0.80 -6.21 -3.58
C LEU A 74 0.35 -4.75 -3.46
N LYS A 75 -0.94 -4.53 -3.16
CA LYS A 75 -1.50 -3.19 -2.94
C LYS A 75 -0.89 -2.55 -1.69
N LEU A 76 -0.80 -3.29 -0.59
CA LEU A 76 -0.08 -2.87 0.63
C LEU A 76 1.36 -2.49 0.33
N LEU A 77 2.06 -3.30 -0.46
CA LEU A 77 3.45 -3.03 -0.83
C LEU A 77 3.56 -1.73 -1.63
N ALA A 78 2.64 -1.49 -2.57
CA ALA A 78 2.58 -0.23 -3.31
C ALA A 78 2.30 0.96 -2.37
N ALA A 79 1.44 0.80 -1.36
CA ALA A 79 1.19 1.83 -0.36
C ALA A 79 2.40 2.10 0.55
N CYS A 80 3.09 1.06 1.03
CA CYS A 80 4.36 1.21 1.76
C CYS A 80 5.41 1.97 0.93
N CYS A 81 5.45 1.70 -0.37
CA CYS A 81 6.31 2.43 -1.30
C CYS A 81 5.89 3.89 -1.45
N GLY A 82 4.58 4.17 -1.44
CA GLY A 82 4.02 5.51 -1.40
C GLY A 82 4.41 6.34 -0.18
N CYS A 83 4.57 5.69 0.97
CA CYS A 83 4.94 6.34 2.24
C CYS A 83 6.45 6.26 2.56
N ASP A 84 7.29 5.70 1.67
CA ASP A 84 8.71 5.38 1.91
C ASP A 84 8.96 4.51 3.18
N SER A 85 7.99 3.65 3.51
CA SER A 85 7.97 2.78 4.70
C SER A 85 8.67 1.44 4.45
N VAL A 86 10.00 1.47 4.46
CA VAL A 86 10.85 0.29 4.14
C VAL A 86 10.67 -0.85 5.13
N SER A 87 10.45 -0.56 6.41
CA SER A 87 10.33 -1.59 7.45
C SER A 87 9.05 -2.39 7.26
N CYS A 88 7.96 -1.69 6.96
CA CYS A 88 6.67 -2.30 6.59
C CYS A 88 6.80 -3.10 5.29
N ALA A 89 7.41 -2.52 4.26
CA ALA A 89 7.61 -3.17 2.96
C ALA A 89 8.49 -4.44 3.06
N SER A 90 9.55 -4.41 3.87
CA SER A 90 10.41 -5.56 4.15
C SER A 90 9.65 -6.70 4.84
N SER A 91 8.66 -6.38 5.66
CA SER A 91 7.85 -7.37 6.36
C SER A 91 6.95 -8.14 5.39
N ILE A 92 6.39 -7.45 4.40
CA ILE A 92 5.64 -8.07 3.30
C ILE A 92 6.54 -9.05 2.54
N PHE A 93 7.77 -8.65 2.23
CA PHE A 93 8.74 -9.51 1.53
C PHE A 93 9.14 -10.76 2.30
N ASN A 94 9.25 -10.64 3.62
CA ASN A 94 9.60 -11.77 4.47
C ASN A 94 8.42 -12.74 4.67
N GLY A 95 7.25 -12.43 4.10
CA GLY A 95 6.05 -13.23 4.28
C GLY A 95 5.45 -13.09 5.68
N ASP A 96 5.76 -12.01 6.40
CA ASP A 96 5.26 -11.80 7.77
C ASP A 96 3.72 -11.71 7.81
N ILE A 97 3.09 -11.34 6.69
CA ILE A 97 1.63 -11.19 6.54
C ILE A 97 0.93 -12.50 6.06
N GLY A 98 1.70 -13.50 5.60
CA GLY A 98 1.18 -14.81 5.14
C GLY A 98 1.46 -15.08 3.66
N SER A 99 1.28 -14.08 2.80
CA SER A 99 1.52 -14.17 1.36
C SER A 99 2.62 -13.22 0.87
N VAL A 100 3.47 -13.70 -0.04
CA VAL A 100 4.53 -12.90 -0.67
C VAL A 100 4.03 -12.41 -2.03
N PRO A 101 3.95 -11.08 -2.27
CA PRO A 101 3.44 -10.54 -3.51
C PRO A 101 4.45 -10.64 -4.65
N TYR A 102 3.95 -10.68 -5.89
CA TYR A 102 4.79 -10.56 -7.08
C TYR A 102 5.12 -9.10 -7.36
N ILE A 103 6.36 -8.69 -7.09
CA ILE A 103 6.84 -7.30 -7.29
C ILE A 103 6.71 -6.75 -8.71
N ASN A 104 6.60 -7.64 -9.69
CA ASN A 104 6.52 -7.32 -11.11
C ASN A 104 5.07 -7.33 -11.63
N ASP A 105 4.11 -7.32 -10.72
CA ASP A 105 2.70 -7.22 -11.07
C ASP A 105 2.17 -5.82 -10.74
N ALA A 106 1.06 -5.46 -11.37
CA ALA A 106 0.36 -4.22 -11.13
C ALA A 106 -0.77 -4.46 -10.13
N ALA A 107 -0.93 -3.57 -9.16
CA ALA A 107 -2.10 -3.55 -8.31
C ALA A 107 -3.35 -3.31 -9.18
N GLU A 108 -4.42 -4.05 -8.91
CA GLU A 108 -5.66 -4.00 -9.70
C GLU A 108 -6.33 -2.62 -9.63
N ASP A 109 -6.34 -2.00 -8.43
CA ASP A 109 -7.06 -0.75 -8.20
C ASP A 109 -6.35 0.46 -8.82
N THR A 110 -5.02 0.47 -8.78
CA THR A 110 -4.22 1.60 -9.28
C THR A 110 -3.66 1.36 -10.67
N GLY A 111 -3.58 0.10 -11.13
CA GLY A 111 -2.83 -0.26 -12.33
C GLY A 111 -1.31 -0.06 -12.19
N LEU A 112 -0.81 0.27 -11.01
CA LEU A 112 0.60 0.56 -10.76
C LEU A 112 1.31 -0.64 -10.15
N SER A 113 2.56 -0.86 -10.57
CA SER A 113 3.45 -1.75 -9.82
C SER A 113 4.01 -1.04 -8.58
N PRO A 114 4.52 -1.77 -7.59
CA PRO A 114 5.15 -1.18 -6.41
C PRO A 114 6.27 -0.18 -6.76
N LEU A 115 7.00 -0.44 -7.86
CA LEU A 115 8.06 0.45 -8.33
C LEU A 115 7.50 1.74 -8.94
N HIS A 116 6.37 1.68 -9.64
CA HIS A 116 5.67 2.88 -10.12
C HIS A 116 5.21 3.74 -8.93
N ALA A 117 4.61 3.13 -7.90
CA ALA A 117 4.18 3.84 -6.70
C ALA A 117 5.37 4.47 -5.94
N ALA A 118 6.48 3.74 -5.80
CA ALA A 118 7.70 4.27 -5.18
C ALA A 118 8.27 5.46 -5.97
N ALA A 119 8.25 5.37 -7.30
CA ALA A 119 8.78 6.41 -8.17
C ALA A 119 7.88 7.66 -8.17
N GLU A 120 6.56 7.49 -8.24
CA GLU A 120 5.59 8.58 -8.15
C GLU A 120 5.65 9.27 -6.77
N ALA A 121 5.85 8.53 -5.68
CA ALA A 121 6.02 9.12 -4.35
C ALA A 121 7.43 9.68 -4.08
N ASN A 122 8.37 9.52 -5.01
CA ASN A 122 9.78 9.88 -4.83
C ASN A 122 10.37 9.25 -3.55
N ALA A 123 10.17 7.94 -3.38
CA ALA A 123 10.55 7.15 -2.22
C ALA A 123 11.85 6.37 -2.47
N PRO A 124 13.04 6.98 -2.29
CA PRO A 124 14.31 6.40 -2.73
C PRO A 124 14.65 5.12 -1.97
N ARG A 125 14.27 5.00 -0.69
CA ARG A 125 14.61 3.81 0.10
C ARG A 125 13.81 2.60 -0.34
N CYS A 126 12.51 2.80 -0.64
CA CYS A 126 11.67 1.76 -1.23
C CYS A 126 12.12 1.40 -2.66
N VAL A 127 12.52 2.37 -3.49
CA VAL A 127 13.08 2.10 -4.82
C VAL A 127 14.34 1.22 -4.71
N GLU A 128 15.30 1.58 -3.86
CA GLU A 128 16.53 0.81 -3.69
C GLU A 128 16.24 -0.64 -3.27
N MET A 129 15.31 -0.82 -2.32
CA MET A 129 14.88 -2.14 -1.88
C MET A 129 14.23 -2.94 -3.01
N LEU A 130 13.33 -2.34 -3.81
CA LEU A 130 12.66 -3.00 -4.93
C LEU A 130 13.66 -3.42 -6.03
N ILE A 131 14.62 -2.55 -6.37
CA ILE A 131 15.67 -2.87 -7.34
C ILE A 131 16.56 -4.02 -6.85
N LYS A 132 16.95 -4.02 -5.56
CA LYS A 132 17.67 -5.15 -4.95
C LYS A 132 16.89 -6.46 -5.03
N ARG A 133 15.56 -6.40 -5.06
CA ARG A 133 14.66 -7.56 -5.21
C ARG A 133 14.37 -7.94 -6.67
N ARG A 134 15.05 -7.33 -7.65
CA ARG A 134 14.85 -7.55 -9.11
C ARG A 134 13.47 -7.10 -9.62
N ALA A 135 12.98 -5.97 -9.09
CA ALA A 135 11.84 -5.29 -9.68
C ALA A 135 12.17 -4.83 -11.11
N ARG A 136 11.23 -5.05 -12.03
CA ARG A 136 11.33 -4.66 -13.44
C ARG A 136 11.08 -3.16 -13.59
N THR A 137 12.05 -2.46 -14.17
CA THR A 137 12.01 -1.02 -14.45
C THR A 137 11.42 -0.70 -15.82
N ASP A 138 11.23 -1.70 -16.66
CA ASP A 138 10.74 -1.61 -18.05
C ASP A 138 9.22 -1.82 -18.17
N MET A 139 8.54 -2.09 -17.06
CA MET A 139 7.09 -2.25 -17.06
C MET A 139 6.41 -0.91 -17.25
N ARG A 140 5.34 -0.90 -18.04
CA ARG A 140 4.45 0.24 -18.16
C ARG A 140 3.30 0.11 -17.20
N SER A 141 2.91 1.24 -16.61
CA SER A 141 1.71 1.37 -15.82
C SER A 141 0.46 0.95 -16.60
N LYS A 142 -0.53 0.39 -15.91
CA LYS A 142 -1.86 0.06 -16.46
C LYS A 142 -2.94 1.09 -16.07
N ASP A 143 -2.57 2.18 -15.41
CA ASP A 143 -3.46 3.27 -14.99
C ASP A 143 -3.97 4.18 -16.12
N GLY A 144 -3.84 3.73 -17.38
CA GLY A 144 -4.17 4.50 -18.57
C GLY A 144 -3.08 5.46 -19.05
N ARG A 145 -2.11 5.85 -18.20
CA ARG A 145 -0.97 6.69 -18.62
C ARG A 145 0.09 5.90 -19.39
N ALA A 146 0.17 4.58 -19.17
CA ALA A 146 1.15 3.68 -19.81
C ALA A 146 2.62 4.12 -19.64
N LEU A 147 2.92 4.85 -18.56
CA LEU A 147 4.23 5.39 -18.25
C LEU A 147 5.14 4.37 -17.56
N LEU A 148 6.44 4.51 -17.76
CA LEU A 148 7.47 3.81 -17.01
C LEU A 148 7.60 4.36 -15.58
N PRO A 149 8.17 3.62 -14.62
CA PRO A 149 8.38 4.10 -13.25
C PRO A 149 9.19 5.40 -13.23
N LEU A 150 10.24 5.47 -14.06
CA LEU A 150 11.08 6.66 -14.15
C LEU A 150 10.29 7.87 -14.69
N GLU A 151 9.46 7.68 -15.71
CA GLU A 151 8.62 8.75 -16.27
C GLU A 151 7.61 9.26 -15.22
N LEU A 152 7.05 8.34 -14.43
CA LEU A 152 6.14 8.67 -13.32
C LEU A 152 6.81 9.51 -12.23
N SER A 153 8.08 9.26 -11.90
CA SER A 153 8.82 10.11 -10.96
C SER A 153 8.99 11.55 -11.44
N LEU A 154 9.06 11.75 -12.76
CA LEU A 154 9.14 13.08 -13.36
C LEU A 154 7.78 13.78 -13.30
N CYS A 155 6.68 13.02 -13.47
CA CYS A 155 5.33 13.57 -13.40
C CYS A 155 4.92 14.04 -11.99
N SER A 156 5.45 13.43 -10.93
CA SER A 156 5.06 13.77 -9.55
C SER A 156 5.85 14.92 -8.95
N GLY A 157 7.10 15.13 -9.36
CA GLY A 157 7.97 16.17 -8.84
C GLY A 157 8.01 17.40 -9.73
N ARG A 158 7.11 18.38 -9.57
CA ARG A 158 7.17 19.79 -10.04
C ARG A 158 7.59 20.10 -11.49
N TYR A 159 7.92 19.11 -12.31
CA TYR A 159 8.30 19.22 -13.70
C TYR A 159 7.22 18.52 -14.50
N CYS A 160 6.07 19.18 -14.60
CA CYS A 160 5.05 18.84 -15.58
C CYS A 160 5.67 19.00 -16.98
N LEU A 161 6.43 18.01 -17.42
CA LEU A 161 6.79 17.84 -18.81
C LEU A 161 5.58 17.19 -19.46
N ILE A 162 4.59 18.05 -19.72
CA ILE A 162 3.66 17.92 -20.84
C ILE A 162 4.49 17.57 -22.08
N PHE A 163 4.55 16.29 -22.43
CA PHE A 163 4.83 15.91 -23.80
C PHE A 163 3.51 15.96 -24.58
N PHE A 164 3.59 16.69 -25.70
CA PHE A 164 2.56 17.13 -26.65
C PHE A 164 1.56 16.06 -27.10
#